data_AF-A0A930AR88-F1
#
_entry.id   AF-A0A930AR88-F1
#
_cell.length_a   1.000
_cell.length_b   1.000
_cell.length_c   1.000
_cell.angle_alpha   90.00
_cell.angle_beta   90.00
_cell.angle_gamma   90.00
#
_symmetry.space_group_name_H-M   'P 1'
#
loop_
_entity.id
_entity.type
_entity.pdbx_description
1 polymer ?
#
loop_
_entity_poly.entity_id
_entity_poly.type
_entity_poly.pdbx_seq_one_letter_code
_entity_poly.pdbx_strand_id
1 'polypeptide(L)'
;MKTYPLESISLEEAKQKQFQLIDEITKEFQGKEFLSAGDFGVVPGLNKPVYAEKVERVIANFFHAEKALLLVGSGTGAIRSGLQAMTSANEEILV
;
A
#
# COMPACT_ATOMS: atom_id res chain seq x y z
N MET A 1 -1.47 -7.05 35.95
CA MET A 1 -0.79 -7.75 34.83
C MET A 1 0.21 -6.77 34.22
N LYS A 2 1.46 -7.18 33.97
CA LYS A 2 2.47 -6.33 33.31
C LYS A 2 2.40 -6.58 31.79
N THR A 3 2.36 -5.53 30.99
CA THR A 3 2.34 -5.59 29.52
C THR A 3 3.43 -4.68 28.93
N TYR A 4 3.75 -4.86 27.65
CA TYR A 4 4.74 -4.08 26.91
C TYR A 4 4.13 -3.65 25.57
N PRO A 5 3.34 -2.55 25.54
CA PRO A 5 2.70 -2.09 24.31
C PRO A 5 3.72 -1.46 23.36
N LEU A 6 3.35 -1.36 22.08
CA LEU A 6 4.06 -0.52 21.12
C LEU A 6 3.95 0.96 21.54
N GLU A 7 4.98 1.72 21.20
CA GLU A 7 4.97 3.17 21.40
C GLU A 7 4.05 3.84 20.37
N SER A 8 3.13 4.65 20.88
CA SER A 8 2.22 5.44 20.04
C SER A 8 2.91 6.70 19.57
N ILE A 9 2.71 7.06 18.30
CA ILE A 9 3.13 8.35 17.78
C ILE A 9 2.33 9.49 18.43
N SER A 10 2.97 10.65 18.57
CA SER A 10 2.33 11.89 18.97
C SER A 10 1.42 12.46 17.88
N LEU A 11 0.56 13.41 18.24
CA LEU A 11 -0.31 14.11 17.29
C LEU A 11 0.50 14.84 16.21
N GLU A 12 1.62 15.46 16.57
CA GLU A 12 2.45 16.19 15.60
C GLU A 12 3.14 15.23 14.62
N GLU A 13 3.62 14.08 15.08
CA GLU A 13 4.16 13.03 14.19
C GLU A 13 3.07 12.46 13.26
N ALA A 14 1.85 12.26 13.78
CA ALA A 14 0.73 11.81 12.97
C ALA A 14 0.38 12.83 11.86
N LYS A 15 0.37 14.13 12.18
CA LYS A 15 0.16 15.20 11.20
C LYS A 15 1.27 15.22 10.16
N GLN A 16 2.53 15.08 10.57
CA GLN A 16 3.65 15.02 9.63
C GLN A 16 3.52 13.85 8.66
N LYS A 17 3.16 12.66 9.14
CA LYS A 17 2.89 11.49 8.28
C LYS A 17 1.73 11.74 7.33
N GLN A 18 0.66 12.38 7.80
CA GLN A 18 -0.46 12.75 6.92
C GLN A 18 0.00 13.69 5.80
N PHE A 19 0.80 14.73 6.12
CA PHE A 19 1.30 15.66 5.11
C PHE A 19 2.26 14.99 4.13
N GLN A 20 3.12 14.09 4.58
CA GLN A 20 3.98 13.27 3.72
C GLN A 20 3.16 12.43 2.74
N LEU A 21 2.07 11.79 3.21
CA LEU A 21 1.21 11.02 2.32
C LEU A 21 0.53 11.91 1.26
N ILE A 22 0.05 13.09 1.65
CA ILE A 22 -0.53 14.05 0.71
C ILE A 22 0.50 14.51 -0.33
N ASP A 23 1.74 14.75 0.09
CA ASP A 23 2.84 15.11 -0.83
C ASP A 23 3.14 13.99 -1.85
N GLU A 24 3.12 12.72 -1.44
CA GLU A 24 3.25 11.61 -2.39
C GLU A 24 2.06 11.51 -3.35
N ILE A 25 0.84 11.78 -2.87
CA ILE A 25 -0.36 11.81 -3.72
C ILE A 25 -0.25 12.88 -4.80
N THR A 26 0.21 14.10 -4.47
CA THR A 26 0.28 15.21 -5.43
C THR A 26 1.38 15.02 -6.49
N LYS A 27 2.39 14.18 -6.22
CA LYS A 27 3.39 13.79 -7.22
C LYS A 27 2.82 12.86 -8.29
N GLU A 28 1.92 11.95 -7.91
CA GLU A 28 1.34 10.94 -8.81
C GLU A 28 0.02 11.37 -9.48
N PHE A 29 -0.79 12.20 -8.82
CA PHE A 29 -2.10 12.65 -9.30
C PHE A 29 -2.11 14.15 -9.62
N GLN A 30 -2.44 14.51 -10.86
CA GLN A 30 -2.44 15.89 -11.31
C GLN A 30 -3.84 16.41 -11.68
N GLY A 31 -4.13 17.66 -11.29
CA GLY A 31 -5.32 18.38 -11.72
C GLY A 31 -6.63 17.64 -11.43
N LYS A 32 -7.38 17.31 -12.48
CA LYS A 32 -8.70 16.68 -12.38
C LYS A 32 -8.65 15.19 -12.07
N GLU A 33 -7.50 14.54 -12.19
CA GLU A 33 -7.38 13.10 -11.98
C GLU A 33 -7.82 12.72 -10.57
N PHE A 34 -7.31 13.43 -9.56
CA PHE A 34 -7.65 13.20 -8.15
C PHE A 34 -9.13 13.43 -7.82
N LEU A 35 -9.83 14.24 -8.63
CA LEU A 35 -11.24 14.58 -8.44
C LEU A 35 -12.18 13.63 -9.20
N SER A 36 -11.64 12.65 -9.92
CA SER A 36 -12.42 11.63 -10.61
C SER A 36 -12.65 10.40 -9.72
N ALA A 37 -13.67 9.60 -10.04
CA ALA A 37 -13.92 8.33 -9.36
C ALA A 37 -12.88 7.23 -9.68
N GLY A 38 -11.96 7.50 -10.62
CA GLY A 38 -11.01 6.53 -11.16
C GLY A 38 -11.57 5.72 -12.33
N ASP A 39 -10.69 4.91 -12.92
CA ASP A 39 -11.01 3.97 -13.99
C ASP A 39 -11.31 2.57 -13.45
N PHE A 40 -11.92 1.74 -14.29
CA PHE A 40 -12.37 0.38 -13.94
C PHE A 40 -11.87 -0.65 -14.95
N GLY A 41 -11.72 -1.88 -14.48
CA GLY A 41 -11.44 -3.03 -15.32
C GLY A 41 -9.95 -3.26 -15.55
N VAL A 42 -9.64 -3.84 -16.72
CA VAL A 42 -8.32 -4.38 -17.03
C VAL A 42 -7.77 -3.65 -18.24
N VAL A 43 -6.81 -2.75 -18.03
CA VAL A 43 -6.15 -2.03 -19.11
C VAL A 43 -5.09 -2.94 -19.75
N PRO A 44 -5.09 -3.11 -21.10
CA PRO A 44 -4.06 -3.90 -21.79
C PRO A 44 -2.65 -3.41 -21.45
N GLY A 45 -1.76 -4.34 -21.07
CA GLY A 45 -0.38 -4.05 -20.67
C GLY A 45 -0.20 -3.78 -19.16
N LEU A 46 -1.20 -3.25 -18.47
CA LEU A 46 -1.20 -3.06 -17.01
C LEU A 46 -1.83 -4.22 -16.25
N ASN A 47 -2.83 -4.87 -16.88
CA ASN A 47 -3.69 -5.89 -16.28
C ASN A 47 -4.43 -5.42 -15.00
N LYS A 48 -4.61 -4.11 -14.85
CA LYS A 48 -5.33 -3.45 -13.75
C LYS A 48 -5.77 -2.04 -14.17
N PRO A 49 -6.60 -1.34 -13.37
CA PRO A 49 -6.88 0.08 -13.59
C PRO A 49 -5.60 0.93 -13.44
N VAL A 50 -5.49 1.99 -14.24
CA VAL A 50 -4.40 2.96 -14.19
C VAL A 50 -4.34 3.65 -12.82
N TYR A 51 -5.50 3.94 -12.23
CA TYR A 51 -5.56 4.59 -10.92
C TYR A 51 -5.09 3.68 -9.80
N ALA A 52 -5.37 2.38 -9.89
CA ALA A 52 -4.86 1.42 -8.92
C ALA A 52 -3.33 1.38 -8.95
N GLU A 53 -2.73 1.40 -10.14
CA GLU A 53 -1.27 1.46 -10.28
C GLU A 53 -0.67 2.76 -9.72
N LYS A 54 -1.32 3.91 -9.94
CA LYS A 54 -0.91 5.19 -9.34
C LYS A 54 -0.95 5.14 -7.81
N VAL A 55 -2.04 4.63 -7.23
CA VAL A 55 -2.16 4.50 -5.76
C VAL A 55 -1.09 3.55 -5.22
N GLU A 56 -0.80 2.45 -5.91
CA GLU A 56 0.29 1.55 -5.54
C GLU A 56 1.66 2.27 -5.51
N ARG A 57 1.94 3.16 -6.47
CA ARG A 57 3.17 3.99 -6.43
C ARG A 57 3.20 4.96 -5.26
N VAL A 58 2.09 5.65 -4.98
CA VAL A 58 1.97 6.52 -3.79
C VAL A 58 2.29 5.75 -2.51
N ILE A 59 1.68 4.56 -2.34
CA ILE A 59 1.89 3.72 -1.15
C ILE A 59 3.35 3.26 -1.06
N ALA A 60 3.93 2.82 -2.18
CA ALA A 60 5.33 2.40 -2.22
C ALA A 60 6.27 3.53 -1.78
N ASN A 61 6.10 4.73 -2.35
CA ASN A 61 6.93 5.89 -2.02
C ASN A 61 6.78 6.30 -0.55
N PHE A 62 5.54 6.34 -0.04
CA PHE A 62 5.25 6.73 1.34
C PHE A 62 5.88 5.77 2.36
N PHE A 63 5.90 4.47 2.08
CA PHE A 63 6.53 3.47 2.94
C PHE A 63 8.01 3.19 2.56
N HIS A 64 8.59 3.97 1.64
CA HIS A 64 9.96 3.82 1.16
C HIS A 64 10.30 2.41 0.63
N ALA A 65 9.34 1.80 -0.06
CA ALA A 65 9.47 0.50 -0.69
C ALA A 65 9.67 0.62 -2.21
N GLU A 66 10.25 -0.40 -2.84
CA GLU A 66 10.45 -0.41 -4.29
C GLU A 66 9.13 -0.45 -5.07
N LYS A 67 8.14 -1.21 -4.56
CA LYS A 67 6.80 -1.35 -5.14
C LYS A 67 5.78 -1.70 -4.05
N ALA A 68 4.50 -1.45 -4.36
CA ALA A 68 3.37 -1.94 -3.58
C ALA A 68 2.35 -2.60 -4.53
N LEU A 69 1.49 -3.46 -3.97
CA LEU A 69 0.42 -4.13 -4.71
C LEU A 69 -0.85 -4.12 -3.86
N LEU A 70 -1.96 -3.64 -4.43
CA LEU A 70 -3.26 -3.71 -3.79
C LEU A 70 -3.91 -5.06 -4.10
N LEU A 71 -4.36 -5.74 -3.06
CA LEU A 71 -4.90 -7.10 -3.11
C LEU A 71 -6.26 -7.16 -2.43
N VAL A 72 -7.07 -8.14 -2.84
CA VAL A 72 -8.33 -8.47 -2.18
C VAL A 72 -8.10 -9.30 -0.92
N GLY A 73 -9.06 -9.28 0.01
CA GLY A 73 -8.99 -10.07 1.24
C GLY A 73 -8.23 -9.41 2.40
N SER A 74 -8.01 -8.09 2.34
CA SER A 74 -7.39 -7.28 3.40
C SER A 74 -6.05 -7.87 3.90
N GLY A 75 -5.79 -7.83 5.21
CA GLY A 75 -4.53 -8.31 5.79
C GLY A 75 -4.28 -9.81 5.54
N THR A 76 -5.32 -10.64 5.62
CA THR A 76 -5.20 -12.08 5.35
C THR A 76 -4.79 -12.36 3.90
N GLY A 77 -5.39 -11.65 2.94
CA GLY A 77 -5.04 -11.75 1.53
C GLY A 77 -3.61 -11.27 1.24
N ALA A 78 -3.20 -10.17 1.88
CA ALA A 78 -1.84 -9.64 1.77
C ALA A 78 -0.79 -10.63 2.29
N ILE A 79 -0.97 -11.15 3.52
CA ILE A 79 -0.04 -12.12 4.11
C ILE A 79 0.01 -13.40 3.25
N ARG A 80 -1.15 -13.94 2.84
CA ARG A 80 -1.22 -15.13 1.99
C ARG A 80 -0.42 -14.96 0.70
N SER A 81 -0.64 -13.85 -0.01
CA SER A 81 0.02 -13.59 -1.29
C SER A 81 1.52 -13.38 -1.12
N GLY A 82 1.94 -12.69 -0.05
CA GLY A 82 3.35 -12.53 0.30
C GLY A 82 4.04 -13.87 0.58
N LEU A 83 3.42 -14.72 1.40
CA LEU A 83 3.94 -16.07 1.67
C LEU A 83 4.04 -16.91 0.39
N GLN A 84 2.99 -16.92 -0.43
CA GLN A 84 2.99 -17.65 -1.71
C GLN A 84 4.05 -17.16 -2.71
N ALA A 85 4.46 -15.88 -2.62
CA ALA A 85 5.52 -15.34 -3.45
C ALA A 85 6.93 -15.67 -2.94
N MET A 86 7.08 -15.91 -1.63
CA MET A 86 8.37 -16.13 -0.96
C MET A 86 8.68 -17.61 -0.71
N THR A 87 7.68 -18.47 -0.62
CA THR A 87 7.85 -19.88 -0.22
C THR A 87 7.04 -20.85 -1.08
N SER A 88 7.49 -22.10 -1.10
CA SER A 88 6.79 -23.22 -1.74
C SER A 88 5.91 -23.98 -0.75
N ALA A 89 4.99 -24.79 -1.28
CA ALA A 89 4.18 -25.67 -0.45
C ALA A 89 5.06 -26.65 0.35
N ASN A 90 4.78 -26.78 1.65
CA ASN A 90 5.53 -27.58 2.62
C ASN A 90 6.95 -27.08 2.97
N GLU A 91 7.31 -25.87 2.57
CA GLU A 91 8.54 -25.23 3.04
C GLU A 91 8.41 -24.79 4.50
N GLU A 92 9.48 -24.95 5.28
CA GLU A 92 9.50 -24.56 6.69
C GLU A 92 9.62 -23.04 6.84
N ILE A 93 8.77 -22.43 7.67
CA ILE A 93 8.72 -20.97 7.90
C ILE A 93 8.97 -20.70 9.37
N LEU A 94 9.93 -19.82 9.66
CA LEU A 94 10.16 -19.31 11.02
C LEU A 94 9.04 -18.32 11.39
N VAL A 95 8.48 -18.49 12.60
CA VAL A 95 7.42 -17.64 13.16
C VAL A 95 7.80 -17.06 14.51
#